data_AF-A0A2R4S9T9-F1
#
_entry.id   AF-A0A2R4S9T9-F1
#
_cell.length_a   1.000
_cell.length_b   1.000
_cell.length_c   1.000
_cell.angle_alpha   90.00
_cell.angle_beta   90.00
_cell.angle_gamma   90.00
#
_symmetry.space_group_name_H-M   'P 1'
#
loop_
_entity.id
_entity.type
_entity.pdbx_description
1 polymer ?
#
loop_
_entity_poly.entity_id
_entity_poly.type
_entity_poly.pdbx_seq_one_letter_code
_entity_poly.pdbx_strand_id
1 'polypeptide(L)'
;TGDKIETAINIGIAANLIDNYAEQFIYTEELQVDQNELMKKLDEDILKIEKALNLPHFDFDEYQKEELDSKDSTAKVGWRFPFFGRCKGKKKKLSLDRELFKQANHSLNHVLIVDGTVIDILLEERYEMKFFY
;
A
#
# COMPACT_ATOMS: atom_id res chain seq x y z
N THR A 1 -18.10 -1.50 -12.97
CA THR A 1 -19.31 -1.33 -13.80
C THR A 1 -18.86 -0.94 -15.19
N GLY A 2 -19.53 -1.34 -16.27
CA GLY A 2 -19.21 -0.84 -17.63
C GLY A 2 -19.74 0.57 -17.89
N ASP A 3 -19.94 1.35 -16.82
CA ASP A 3 -20.60 2.66 -16.83
C ASP A 3 -19.67 3.65 -16.13
N LYS A 4 -19.85 4.94 -16.37
CA LYS A 4 -18.89 5.97 -15.93
C LYS A 4 -18.64 5.94 -14.41
N ILE A 5 -17.45 6.34 -14.01
CA ILE A 5 -17.03 6.29 -12.60
C ILE A 5 -17.93 7.15 -11.70
N GLU A 6 -18.48 8.25 -12.21
CA GLU A 6 -19.43 9.09 -11.47
C GLU A 6 -20.72 8.33 -11.14
N THR A 7 -21.19 7.46 -12.03
CA THR A 7 -22.34 6.59 -11.76
C THR A 7 -22.01 5.60 -10.65
N ALA A 8 -20.82 5.00 -10.67
CA ALA A 8 -20.39 4.08 -9.62
C ALA A 8 -20.30 4.78 -8.25
N ILE A 9 -19.77 6.00 -8.21
CA ILE A 9 -19.71 6.84 -7.01
C ILE A 9 -21.12 7.15 -6.50
N ASN A 10 -22.03 7.60 -7.37
CA ASN A 10 -23.40 7.91 -6.98
C ASN A 10 -24.16 6.69 -6.44
N ILE A 11 -23.95 5.52 -7.03
CA ILE A 11 -24.51 4.25 -6.53
C ILE A 11 -23.91 3.93 -5.15
N GLY A 12 -22.59 4.09 -4.97
CA GLY A 12 -21.92 3.86 -3.69
C GLY A 12 -22.45 4.77 -2.58
N ILE A 13 -22.67 6.05 -2.88
CA ILE A 13 -23.29 7.02 -1.96
C ILE A 13 -24.73 6.61 -1.64
N ALA A 14 -25.55 6.34 -2.65
CA ALA A 14 -26.95 5.96 -2.47
C ALA A 14 -27.12 4.65 -1.66
N ALA A 15 -26.15 3.75 -1.77
CA ALA A 15 -26.10 2.50 -1.03
C ALA A 15 -25.46 2.63 0.37
N ASN A 16 -25.08 3.84 0.81
CA ASN A 16 -24.33 4.10 2.05
C ASN A 16 -23.00 3.32 2.16
N LEU A 17 -22.39 2.99 1.02
CA LEU A 17 -21.06 2.38 0.94
C LEU A 17 -19.95 3.43 0.93
N ILE A 18 -20.26 4.63 0.45
CA ILE A 18 -19.36 5.78 0.36
C ILE A 18 -20.02 6.94 1.10
N ASP A 19 -19.29 7.55 2.03
CA ASP A 19 -19.71 8.82 2.64
C ASP A 19 -19.38 9.98 1.70
N ASN A 20 -20.27 10.96 1.62
CA ASN A 20 -20.07 12.19 0.86
C ASN A 20 -18.86 13.00 1.34
N TYR A 21 -18.46 12.83 2.61
CA TYR A 21 -17.31 13.50 3.20
C TYR A 21 -16.04 12.65 3.17
N ALA A 22 -16.09 11.45 2.59
CA ALA A 22 -14.91 10.62 2.49
C ALA A 22 -13.90 11.18 1.48
N GLU A 23 -12.62 11.10 1.82
CA GLU A 23 -11.54 11.36 0.87
C GLU A 23 -11.45 10.19 -0.12
N GLN A 24 -11.53 10.51 -1.40
CA GLN A 24 -11.61 9.51 -2.48
C GLN A 24 -10.26 9.41 -3.20
N PHE A 25 -9.69 8.21 -3.22
CA PHE A 25 -8.52 7.84 -3.99
C PHE A 25 -8.98 7.15 -5.27
N ILE A 26 -8.86 7.84 -6.41
CA ILE A 26 -9.47 7.40 -7.67
C ILE A 26 -8.39 7.00 -8.67
N TYR A 27 -8.50 5.77 -9.19
CA TYR A 27 -7.61 5.18 -10.19
C TYR A 27 -8.43 4.80 -11.44
N THR A 28 -8.31 5.60 -12.50
CA THR A 28 -9.03 5.45 -13.78
C THR A 28 -8.11 4.93 -14.89
N GLU A 29 -8.72 4.38 -15.94
CA GLU A 29 -8.03 3.91 -17.16
C GLU A 29 -7.04 4.92 -17.77
N GLU A 30 -7.23 6.22 -17.59
CA GLU A 30 -6.30 7.24 -18.09
C GLU A 30 -4.89 7.10 -17.49
N LEU A 31 -4.79 6.61 -16.25
CA LEU A 31 -3.53 6.40 -15.54
C LEU A 31 -2.78 5.15 -16.01
N GLN A 32 -3.42 4.26 -16.78
CA GLN A 32 -2.76 3.09 -17.38
C GLN A 32 -1.74 3.50 -18.45
N VAL A 33 -1.89 4.69 -19.05
CA VAL A 33 -1.08 5.13 -20.20
C VAL A 33 0.39 5.37 -19.81
N ASP A 34 0.64 5.89 -18.60
CA ASP A 34 1.99 6.10 -18.07
C ASP A 34 2.19 5.35 -16.74
N GLN A 35 2.90 4.24 -16.81
CA GLN A 35 3.27 3.42 -15.66
C GLN A 35 4.01 4.20 -14.56
N ASN A 36 4.79 5.22 -14.92
CA ASN A 36 5.52 6.03 -13.95
C ASN A 36 4.60 7.03 -13.26
N GLU A 37 3.62 7.58 -13.99
CA GLU A 37 2.58 8.43 -13.42
C GLU A 37 1.72 7.66 -12.42
N LEU A 38 1.33 6.42 -12.78
CA LEU A 38 0.60 5.53 -11.88
C LEU A 38 1.38 5.23 -10.59
N MET A 39 2.67 4.90 -10.71
CA MET A 39 3.53 4.65 -9.54
C MET A 39 3.68 5.90 -8.67
N LYS A 40 3.89 7.06 -9.29
CA LYS A 40 4.02 8.33 -8.58
C LYS A 40 2.74 8.69 -7.82
N LYS A 41 1.58 8.48 -8.44
CA LYS A 41 0.28 8.69 -7.79
C LYS A 41 0.11 7.76 -6.59
N LEU A 42 0.47 6.48 -6.73
CA LEU A 42 0.44 5.51 -5.64
C LEU A 42 1.32 5.97 -4.46
N ASP A 43 2.54 6.43 -4.73
CA ASP A 43 3.44 6.97 -3.71
C ASP A 43 2.88 8.22 -3.02
N GLU A 44 2.28 9.13 -3.78
CA GLU A 44 1.63 10.33 -3.24
C GLU A 44 0.44 9.99 -2.34
N ASP A 45 -0.37 9.01 -2.73
CA ASP A 45 -1.55 8.59 -1.97
C ASP A 45 -1.16 7.83 -0.69
N ILE A 46 -0.13 6.98 -0.75
CA ILE A 46 0.47 6.35 0.45
C ILE A 46 0.94 7.43 1.44
N LEU A 47 1.67 8.44 0.97
CA LEU A 47 2.15 9.54 1.80
C LEU A 47 1.01 10.34 2.44
N LYS A 48 -0.13 10.51 1.76
CA LYS A 48 -1.31 11.17 2.34
C LYS A 48 -1.91 10.32 3.46
N ILE A 49 -2.07 9.03 3.24
CA ILE A 49 -2.63 8.09 4.23
C ILE A 49 -1.72 7.99 5.44
N GLU A 50 -0.41 7.88 5.25
CA GLU A 50 0.56 7.86 6.35
C GLU A 50 0.48 9.12 7.21
N LYS A 51 0.34 10.30 6.60
CA LYS A 51 0.15 11.56 7.32
C LYS A 51 -1.19 11.61 8.05
N ALA A 52 -2.27 11.16 7.41
CA ALA A 52 -3.61 11.13 8.00
C ALA A 52 -3.65 10.21 9.23
N LEU A 53 -3.00 9.04 9.14
CA LEU A 53 -2.90 8.05 10.20
C LEU A 53 -1.77 8.33 11.21
N ASN A 54 -0.98 9.39 11.01
CA ASN A 54 0.20 9.73 11.81
C ASN A 54 1.20 8.56 11.93
N LEU A 55 1.43 7.87 10.82
CA LEU A 55 2.35 6.75 10.69
C LEU A 55 3.74 7.24 10.23
N PRO A 56 4.83 6.58 10.66
CA PRO A 56 6.14 6.84 10.09
C PRO A 56 6.17 6.40 8.63
N HIS A 57 6.84 7.19 7.78
CA HIS A 57 6.98 6.86 6.36
C HIS A 57 7.70 5.54 6.16
N PHE A 58 7.12 4.65 5.35
CA PHE A 58 7.70 3.36 5.02
C PHE A 58 8.63 3.46 3.80
N ASP A 59 9.90 3.10 4.02
CA ASP A 59 10.90 3.00 2.94
C ASP A 59 10.83 1.61 2.27
N PHE A 60 10.16 1.58 1.11
CA PHE A 60 10.03 0.38 0.29
C PHE A 60 11.36 -0.08 -0.33
N ASP A 61 12.27 0.85 -0.63
CA ASP A 61 13.56 0.53 -1.26
C ASP A 61 14.50 -0.17 -0.27
N GLU A 62 14.52 0.30 0.99
CA GLU A 62 15.23 -0.36 2.08
C GLU A 62 14.64 -1.75 2.35
N TYR A 63 13.31 -1.88 2.37
CA TYR A 63 12.64 -3.16 2.59
C TYR A 63 12.97 -4.20 1.51
N GLN A 64 12.95 -3.81 0.24
CA GLN A 64 13.30 -4.71 -0.86
C GLN A 64 14.76 -5.19 -0.78
N LYS A 65 15.70 -4.30 -0.40
CA LYS A 65 17.10 -4.67 -0.19
C LYS A 65 17.26 -5.68 0.94
N GLU A 66 16.59 -5.47 2.07
CA GLU A 66 16.60 -6.40 3.21
C GLU A 66 16.00 -7.78 2.84
N GLU A 67 14.94 -7.81 2.02
CA GLU A 67 14.36 -9.07 1.51
C GLU A 67 15.31 -9.82 0.58
N LEU A 68 16.00 -9.12 -0.32
CA LEU A 68 16.99 -9.73 -1.23
C LEU A 68 18.19 -10.29 -0.45
N ASP A 69 18.77 -9.50 0.45
CA ASP A 69 19.92 -9.91 1.27
C ASP A 69 19.58 -11.12 2.18
N SER A 70 18.34 -11.17 2.68
CA SER A 70 17.90 -12.28 3.52
C SER A 70 17.64 -13.57 2.74
N LYS A 71 17.17 -13.49 1.49
CA LYS A 71 17.02 -14.66 0.59
C LYS A 71 18.38 -15.27 0.23
N ASP A 72 19.39 -14.44 -0.08
CA ASP A 72 20.75 -14.89 -0.40
C ASP A 72 21.49 -15.52 0.80
N SER A 73 21.16 -15.08 2.03
CA SER A 73 21.82 -15.59 3.25
C SER A 73 21.44 -17.04 3.65
N THR A 74 20.50 -17.68 2.94
CA THR A 74 20.11 -19.08 3.21
C THR A 74 21.08 -20.11 2.62
N ALA A 75 22.04 -19.69 1.78
CA ALA A 75 23.08 -20.54 1.23
C ALA A 75 24.44 -20.31 1.91
N LYS A 76 24.61 -20.79 3.16
CA LYS A 76 25.88 -21.31 3.73
C LYS A 76 25.71 -21.64 5.22
N VAL A 77 25.28 -22.88 5.47
CA VAL A 77 25.60 -23.56 6.72
C VAL A 77 27.10 -23.85 6.71
N GLY A 78 27.88 -23.10 7.49
CA GLY A 78 29.34 -23.25 7.53
C GLY A 78 30.00 -22.48 8.68
N TRP A 79 29.89 -23.05 9.88
CA TRP A 79 30.79 -22.94 11.06
C TRP A 79 31.23 -21.57 11.65
N ARG A 80 30.92 -21.45 12.96
CA ARG A 80 31.64 -20.77 14.07
C ARG A 80 31.80 -19.24 14.03
N PHE A 81 31.16 -18.57 15.00
CA PHE A 81 31.77 -17.77 16.08
C PHE A 81 30.66 -17.39 17.11
N PRO A 82 30.82 -17.63 18.43
CA PRO A 82 30.00 -16.98 19.45
C PRO A 82 30.58 -15.58 19.72
N PHE A 83 29.76 -14.60 20.12
CA PHE A 83 30.15 -13.22 20.51
C PHE A 83 30.07 -12.10 19.46
N PHE A 84 28.97 -12.01 18.71
CA PHE A 84 28.42 -10.67 18.43
C PHE A 84 26.91 -10.73 18.65
N GLY A 85 26.44 -9.95 19.62
CA GLY A 85 25.02 -9.77 19.89
C GLY A 85 24.34 -9.29 18.62
N ARG A 86 23.67 -10.21 17.92
CA ARG A 86 22.77 -9.87 16.82
C ARG A 86 21.61 -9.10 17.44
N CYS A 87 21.71 -7.78 17.43
CA CYS A 87 20.52 -6.94 17.34
C CYS A 87 19.82 -7.37 16.06
N LYS A 88 18.94 -8.39 16.15
CA LYS A 88 18.02 -8.72 15.08
C LYS A 88 17.21 -7.45 14.85
N GLY A 89 17.52 -6.74 13.76
CA GLY A 89 16.68 -5.65 13.27
C GLY A 89 15.25 -6.16 13.27
N LYS A 90 14.35 -5.41 13.90
CA LYS A 90 12.93 -5.75 13.87
C LYS A 90 12.55 -5.79 12.40
N LYS A 91 12.18 -6.97 11.88
CA LYS A 91 11.66 -7.09 10.52
C LYS A 91 10.54 -6.07 10.37
N LYS A 92 10.71 -5.08 9.50
CA LYS A 92 9.63 -4.13 9.19
C LYS A 92 8.47 -4.96 8.63
N LYS A 93 7.29 -4.86 9.24
CA LYS A 93 6.09 -5.55 8.73
C LYS A 93 5.37 -4.59 7.82
N LEU A 94 5.03 -5.05 6.62
CA LEU A 94 4.15 -4.33 5.69
C LEU A 94 2.72 -4.20 6.22
N SER A 95 2.31 -5.09 7.14
CA SER A 95 0.98 -5.04 7.74
C SER A 95 0.93 -4.01 8.88
N LEU A 96 0.02 -3.04 8.78
CA LEU A 96 -0.42 -2.25 9.93
C LEU A 96 -1.11 -3.14 10.96
N ASP A 97 -0.87 -2.85 12.25
CA ASP A 97 -1.59 -3.53 13.31
C ASP A 97 -3.07 -3.14 13.26
N ARG A 98 -3.94 -4.14 13.08
CA ARG A 98 -5.38 -3.97 12.96
C ARG A 98 -5.97 -3.21 14.15
N GLU A 99 -5.40 -3.38 15.35
CA GLU A 99 -5.88 -2.71 16.56
C GLU A 99 -5.52 -1.21 16.56
N LEU A 100 -4.31 -0.87 16.12
CA LEU A 100 -3.88 0.51 15.92
C LEU A 100 -4.68 1.19 14.81
N PHE A 101 -4.92 0.48 13.70
CA PHE A 101 -5.73 0.97 12.59
C PHE A 101 -7.17 1.22 13.02
N LYS A 102 -7.81 0.29 13.74
CA LYS A 102 -9.18 0.51 14.28
C LYS A 102 -9.25 1.74 15.18
N GLN A 103 -8.24 1.97 16.01
CA GLN A 103 -8.21 3.11 16.91
C GLN A 103 -8.05 4.44 16.16
N ALA A 104 -7.27 4.46 15.07
CA ALA A 104 -7.12 5.62 14.18
C ALA A 104 -8.34 5.86 13.25
N ASN A 105 -9.04 4.79 12.87
CA ASN A 105 -10.14 4.84 11.89
C ASN A 105 -11.46 5.39 12.41
N HIS A 106 -11.64 5.59 13.71
CA HIS A 106 -12.89 6.18 14.21
C HIS A 106 -13.12 7.61 13.70
N SER A 107 -12.12 8.24 13.07
CA SER A 107 -12.19 9.62 12.54
C SER A 107 -11.87 9.79 11.05
N LEU A 108 -11.45 8.74 10.33
CA LEU A 108 -10.93 8.88 8.96
C LEU A 108 -11.78 8.07 7.98
N ASN A 109 -12.42 8.78 7.07
CA ASN A 109 -13.29 8.21 6.05
C ASN A 109 -12.57 8.28 4.71
N HIS A 110 -11.86 7.21 4.34
CA HIS A 110 -11.11 7.11 3.11
C HIS A 110 -11.73 6.02 2.22
N VAL A 111 -11.86 6.30 0.93
CA VAL A 111 -12.46 5.38 -0.04
C VAL A 111 -11.52 5.24 -1.22
N LEU A 112 -11.17 4.00 -1.56
CA LEU A 112 -10.38 3.66 -2.75
C LEU A 112 -11.33 3.20 -3.86
N ILE A 113 -11.26 3.87 -5.01
CA ILE A 113 -12.06 3.59 -6.20
C ILE A 113 -11.08 3.26 -7.33
N VAL A 114 -11.17 2.03 -7.83
CA VAL A 114 -10.27 1.52 -8.86
C VAL A 114 -11.06 1.00 -10.04
N ASP A 115 -10.68 1.42 -11.24
CA ASP A 115 -11.20 0.87 -12.48
C ASP A 115 -10.71 -0.57 -12.69
N GLY A 116 -11.57 -1.40 -13.28
CA GLY A 116 -11.31 -2.83 -13.49
C GLY A 116 -10.13 -3.11 -14.42
N THR A 117 -9.74 -2.17 -15.27
CA THR A 117 -8.54 -2.30 -16.13
C THR A 117 -7.26 -1.92 -15.39
N VAL A 118 -7.36 -1.01 -14.42
CA VAL A 118 -6.22 -0.52 -13.64
C VAL A 118 -5.89 -1.47 -12.50
N ILE A 119 -6.90 -2.13 -11.92
CA ILE A 119 -6.66 -3.12 -10.85
C ILE A 119 -5.75 -4.24 -11.33
N ASP A 120 -5.89 -4.70 -12.57
CA ASP A 120 -5.03 -5.76 -13.12
C ASP A 120 -3.55 -5.34 -13.13
N ILE A 121 -3.28 -4.07 -13.39
CA ILE A 121 -1.92 -3.50 -13.37
C ILE A 121 -1.41 -3.32 -11.94
N LEU A 122 -2.27 -2.84 -11.04
CA LEU A 122 -1.92 -2.65 -9.63
C LEU A 122 -1.60 -3.99 -8.93
N LEU A 123 -2.09 -5.10 -9.46
CA LEU A 123 -1.77 -6.46 -9.02
C LEU A 123 -0.48 -7.04 -9.63
N GLU A 124 0.19 -6.33 -10.53
CA GLU A 124 1.51 -6.75 -11.04
C GLU A 124 2.60 -6.59 -9.95
N GLU A 125 3.64 -7.43 -9.99
CA GLU A 125 4.74 -7.48 -9.00
C GLU A 125 5.38 -6.11 -8.74
N ARG A 126 5.39 -5.23 -9.74
CA ARG A 126 5.92 -3.87 -9.63
C ARG A 126 5.13 -2.99 -8.66
N TYR A 127 3.81 -3.15 -8.60
CA TYR A 127 2.90 -2.30 -7.84
C TYR A 127 2.37 -2.99 -6.58
N GLU A 128 2.29 -4.32 -6.61
CA GLU A 128 1.66 -5.17 -5.60
C GLU A 128 2.04 -4.78 -4.15
N MET A 129 3.35 -4.66 -3.88
CA MET A 129 3.85 -4.33 -2.54
C MET A 129 3.35 -2.98 -2.02
N LYS A 130 3.28 -1.98 -2.88
CA LYS A 130 2.82 -0.63 -2.52
C LYS A 130 1.30 -0.56 -2.50
N PHE A 131 0.63 -1.29 -3.39
CA PHE A 131 -0.82 -1.31 -3.48
C PHE A 131 -1.49 -1.99 -2.27
N PHE A 132 -0.87 -3.03 -1.71
CA PHE A 132 -1.38 -3.75 -0.54
C PHE A 132 -0.92 -3.19 0.82
N TYR A 133 -0.03 -2.20 0.83
CA TYR A 133 0.42 -1.49 2.03
C TYR A 133 -0.67 -0.51 2.51
#